data_AF-A0A7X3I6E8-F1
#
_entry.id   AF-A0A7X3I6E8-F1
#
_cell.length_a   1.000
_cell.length_b   1.000
_cell.length_c   1.000
_cell.angle_alpha   90.00
_cell.angle_beta   90.00
_cell.angle_gamma   90.00
#
_symmetry.space_group_name_H-M   'P 1'
#
loop_
_entity.id
_entity.type
_entity.pdbx_description
1 polymer ?
#
loop_
_entity_poly.entity_id
_entity_poly.type
_entity_poly.pdbx_seq_one_letter_code
_entity_poly.pdbx_strand_id
1 'polypeptide(L)'
;MRKLPLELIPRVALVQEAAVLGLGADCPAKAYGRHNWRKDPIDAETYVGAIERHLTLWAAGEDADEQSGVSHLAHIRATCAILLDAIDAGTFLDGRILSPETIRILKAYDAATMPVVKAA
;
A
#
# COMPACT_ATOMS: atom_id res chain seq x y z
N MET A 1 23.06 19.44 7.62
CA MET A 1 22.03 18.41 7.33
C MET A 1 22.72 17.10 7.02
N ARG A 2 22.23 15.98 7.56
CA ARG A 2 22.72 14.64 7.20
C ARG A 2 22.05 14.20 5.89
N LYS A 3 22.77 13.47 5.02
CA LYS A 3 22.19 12.85 3.81
C LYS A 3 21.11 11.85 4.22
N LEU A 4 20.04 11.72 3.43
CA LEU A 4 18.99 10.74 3.65
C LEU A 4 19.57 9.31 3.50
N PRO A 5 19.50 8.45 4.54
CA PRO A 5 20.11 7.13 4.51
C PRO A 5 19.21 6.10 3.81
N LEU A 6 19.29 6.03 2.47
CA LEU A 6 18.50 5.08 1.66
C LEU A 6 18.80 3.61 1.97
N GLU A 7 19.93 3.33 2.62
CA GLU A 7 20.30 2.01 3.15
C GLU A 7 19.33 1.48 4.22
N LEU A 8 18.49 2.34 4.84
CA LEU A 8 17.51 1.91 5.84
C LEU A 8 16.37 1.06 5.28
N ILE A 9 16.13 1.07 3.97
CA ILE A 9 15.18 0.13 3.34
C ILE A 9 15.84 -1.26 3.32
N PRO A 10 15.27 -2.28 3.99
CA PRO A 10 15.83 -3.63 3.96
C PRO A 10 15.93 -4.14 2.52
N ARG A 11 17.05 -4.79 2.17
CA ARG A 11 17.27 -5.27 0.79
C ARG A 11 16.21 -6.26 0.34
N VAL A 12 15.71 -7.11 1.23
CA VAL A 12 14.60 -8.04 0.95
C VAL A 12 13.33 -7.32 0.54
N ALA A 13 13.02 -6.19 1.18
CA ALA A 13 11.84 -5.39 0.87
C ALA A 13 11.96 -4.77 -0.53
N LEU A 14 13.15 -4.24 -0.87
CA LEU A 14 13.44 -3.71 -2.20
C LEU A 14 13.30 -4.79 -3.28
N VAL A 15 13.86 -5.97 -3.06
CA VAL A 15 13.81 -7.09 -4.03
C VAL A 15 12.38 -7.56 -4.27
N GLN A 16 11.61 -7.79 -3.20
CA GLN A 16 10.24 -8.28 -3.34
C GLN A 16 9.29 -7.23 -3.95
N GLU A 17 9.45 -5.96 -3.57
CA GLU A 17 8.70 -4.85 -4.18
C GLU A 17 9.00 -4.74 -5.68
N ALA A 18 10.27 -4.83 -6.06
CA ALA A 18 10.67 -4.85 -7.48
C ALA A 18 10.09 -6.06 -8.22
N ALA A 19 9.98 -7.24 -7.58
CA ALA A 19 9.35 -8.41 -8.18
C ALA A 19 7.87 -8.16 -8.51
N VAL A 20 7.10 -7.55 -7.59
CA VAL A 20 5.69 -7.20 -7.84
C VAL A 20 5.57 -6.15 -8.95
N LEU A 21 6.36 -5.08 -8.92
CA LEU A 21 6.33 -4.06 -9.98
C LEU A 21 6.71 -4.66 -11.36
N GLY A 22 7.60 -5.64 -11.37
CA GLY A 22 7.96 -6.42 -12.55
C GLY A 22 6.79 -7.16 -13.19
N LEU A 23 5.80 -7.59 -12.40
CA LEU A 23 4.59 -8.26 -12.92
C LEU A 23 3.81 -7.35 -13.87
N GLY A 24 3.68 -6.05 -13.56
CA GLY A 24 3.00 -5.10 -14.43
C GLY A 24 3.89 -4.53 -15.55
N ALA A 25 5.19 -4.46 -15.30
CA ALA A 25 6.16 -3.91 -16.23
C ALA A 25 6.48 -4.85 -17.39
N ASP A 26 6.70 -6.14 -17.10
CA ASP A 26 7.36 -7.08 -18.00
C ASP A 26 6.50 -8.32 -18.35
N CYS A 27 5.33 -8.52 -17.72
CA CYS A 27 4.46 -9.67 -18.01
C CYS A 27 3.74 -9.50 -19.37
N PRO A 28 3.94 -10.42 -20.35
CA PRO A 28 3.32 -10.31 -21.67
C PRO A 28 1.79 -10.34 -21.68
N ALA A 29 1.17 -10.94 -20.66
CA ALA A 29 -0.29 -11.08 -20.56
C ALA A 29 -1.01 -9.81 -20.08
N LYS A 30 -0.30 -8.90 -19.40
CA LYS A 30 -0.84 -7.66 -18.81
C LYS A 30 0.24 -6.57 -18.76
N ALA A 31 0.96 -6.36 -19.87
CA ALA A 31 2.04 -5.37 -19.93
C ALA A 31 1.45 -3.96 -19.92
N TYR A 32 1.29 -3.38 -18.72
CA TYR A 32 0.94 -1.97 -18.56
C TYR A 32 2.11 -1.06 -18.93
N GLY A 33 3.32 -1.62 -18.94
CA GLY A 33 4.56 -0.90 -19.18
C GLY A 33 5.12 -0.30 -17.89
N ARG A 34 6.42 0.01 -17.91
CA ARG A 34 7.13 0.54 -16.74
C ARG A 34 6.58 1.91 -16.37
N HIS A 35 6.20 2.08 -15.10
CA HIS A 35 5.72 3.34 -14.52
C HIS A 35 4.53 3.96 -15.27
N ASN A 36 3.62 3.12 -15.78
CA ASN A 36 2.45 3.59 -16.53
C ASN A 36 1.56 4.55 -15.72
N TRP A 37 1.49 4.36 -14.41
CA TRP A 37 0.77 5.24 -13.46
C TRP A 37 1.26 6.69 -13.47
N ARG A 38 2.44 7.00 -14.03
CA ARG A 38 2.89 8.40 -14.23
C ARG A 38 2.26 9.08 -15.44
N LYS A 39 1.57 8.35 -16.31
CA LYS A 39 0.90 8.87 -17.51
C LYS A 39 -0.60 8.62 -17.46
N ASP A 40 -0.98 7.44 -17.00
CA ASP A 40 -2.37 7.00 -16.88
C ASP A 40 -2.85 7.29 -15.46
N PRO A 41 -3.87 8.16 -15.28
CA PRO A 41 -4.35 8.50 -13.95
C PRO A 41 -4.87 7.27 -13.19
N ILE A 42 -4.57 7.22 -11.90
CA ILE A 42 -4.99 6.13 -11.01
C ILE A 42 -5.94 6.64 -9.92
N ASP A 43 -6.98 5.86 -9.64
CA ASP A 43 -7.97 6.16 -8.61
C ASP A 43 -7.56 5.61 -7.23
N ALA A 44 -7.67 6.44 -6.19
CA ALA A 44 -7.26 6.09 -4.84
C ALA A 44 -7.98 4.85 -4.27
N GLU A 45 -9.30 4.76 -4.41
CA GLU A 45 -10.11 3.67 -3.81
C GLU A 45 -9.77 2.31 -4.43
N THR A 46 -9.42 2.30 -5.72
CA THR A 46 -8.93 1.09 -6.40
C THR A 46 -7.69 0.49 -5.70
N TYR A 47 -6.74 1.36 -5.32
CA TYR A 47 -5.50 0.95 -4.67
C TYR A 47 -5.67 0.72 -3.17
N VAL A 48 -6.58 1.43 -2.49
CA VAL A 48 -7.00 1.14 -1.10
C VAL A 48 -7.57 -0.27 -1.02
N GLY A 49 -8.53 -0.62 -1.90
CA GLY A 49 -9.09 -1.96 -1.93
C GLY A 49 -8.06 -3.05 -2.25
N ALA A 50 -7.03 -2.75 -3.05
CA ALA A 50 -5.92 -3.68 -3.31
C ALA A 50 -5.09 -3.95 -2.03
N ILE A 51 -4.77 -2.91 -1.26
CA ILE A 51 -4.09 -3.06 0.03
C ILE A 51 -4.96 -3.90 0.96
N GLU A 52 -6.25 -3.59 1.09
CA GLU A 52 -7.16 -4.29 2.01
C GLU A 52 -7.26 -5.78 1.69
N ARG A 53 -7.31 -6.18 0.42
CA ARG A 53 -7.31 -7.60 0.03
C ARG A 53 -6.04 -8.32 0.47
N HIS A 54 -4.87 -7.78 0.12
CA HIS A 54 -3.60 -8.40 0.49
C HIS A 54 -3.38 -8.40 2.00
N LEU A 55 -3.77 -7.32 2.69
CA LEU A 55 -3.67 -7.24 4.14
C LEU A 55 -4.60 -8.26 4.82
N THR A 56 -5.82 -8.43 4.31
CA THR A 56 -6.79 -9.39 4.84
C THR A 56 -6.29 -10.82 4.69
N LEU A 57 -5.79 -11.19 3.51
CA LEU A 57 -5.24 -12.53 3.26
C LEU A 57 -4.00 -12.81 4.12
N TRP A 58 -3.09 -11.83 4.21
CA TRP A 58 -1.91 -11.95 5.06
C TRP A 58 -2.27 -12.10 6.53
N ALA A 59 -3.21 -11.30 7.04
CA ALA A 59 -3.70 -11.40 8.41
C ALA A 59 -4.42 -12.74 8.68
N ALA A 60 -4.98 -13.38 7.65
CA ALA A 60 -5.60 -14.70 7.72
C ALA A 60 -4.58 -15.87 7.66
N GLY A 61 -3.29 -15.58 7.43
CA GLY A 61 -2.22 -16.58 7.43
C GLY A 61 -1.73 -17.03 6.05
N GLU A 62 -2.17 -16.39 4.96
CA GLU A 62 -1.60 -16.60 3.63
C GLU A 62 -0.36 -15.70 3.44
N ASP A 63 0.82 -16.28 3.27
CA ASP A 63 2.05 -15.46 3.20
C ASP A 63 2.28 -14.83 1.81
N ALA A 64 1.87 -15.54 0.75
CA ALA A 64 2.15 -15.20 -0.63
C ALA A 64 0.90 -15.32 -1.49
N ASP A 65 0.76 -14.38 -2.41
CA ASP A 65 -0.33 -14.33 -3.37
C ASP A 65 -0.28 -15.52 -4.33
N GLU A 66 -1.38 -16.27 -4.41
CA GLU A 66 -1.50 -17.49 -5.23
C GLU A 66 -1.14 -17.26 -6.72
N GLN A 67 -1.48 -16.09 -7.27
CA GLN A 67 -1.29 -15.82 -8.70
C GLN A 67 0.16 -15.50 -9.05
N SER A 68 0.84 -14.74 -8.19
CA SER A 68 2.19 -14.24 -8.43
C SER A 68 3.28 -15.04 -7.72
N GLY A 69 2.93 -15.77 -6.66
CA GLY A 69 3.88 -16.41 -5.74
C GLY A 69 4.69 -15.41 -4.90
N VAL A 70 4.34 -14.12 -4.91
CA VAL A 70 5.06 -13.07 -4.18
C VAL A 70 4.32 -12.69 -2.91
N SER A 71 5.05 -12.30 -1.86
CA SER A 71 4.47 -11.96 -0.55
C SER A 71 3.37 -10.90 -0.65
N HIS A 72 2.26 -11.10 0.07
CA HIS A 72 1.21 -10.08 0.21
C HIS A 72 1.75 -8.75 0.76
N LEU A 73 2.73 -8.80 1.68
CA LEU A 73 3.38 -7.59 2.19
C LEU A 73 4.14 -6.84 1.09
N ALA A 74 4.71 -7.56 0.13
CA ALA A 74 5.39 -6.96 -1.01
C ALA A 74 4.39 -6.30 -1.98
N HIS A 75 3.21 -6.91 -2.18
CA HIS A 75 2.13 -6.28 -2.94
C HIS A 75 1.66 -4.99 -2.29
N ILE A 76 1.43 -4.97 -0.98
CA ILE A 76 1.07 -3.76 -0.23
C ILE A 76 2.15 -2.68 -0.41
N ARG A 77 3.44 -3.02 -0.29
CA ARG A 77 4.54 -2.08 -0.50
C ARG A 77 4.54 -1.51 -1.92
N ALA A 78 4.42 -2.36 -2.93
CA ALA A 78 4.39 -1.93 -4.33
C ALA A 78 3.20 -1.01 -4.62
N THR A 79 2.02 -1.32 -4.07
CA THR A 79 0.85 -0.44 -4.14
C THR A 79 1.13 0.92 -3.50
N CYS A 80 1.70 0.98 -2.30
CA CYS A 80 2.08 2.24 -1.66
C CYS A 80 3.10 3.04 -2.48
N ALA A 81 4.08 2.37 -3.10
CA ALA A 81 5.06 3.01 -3.96
C ALA A 81 4.42 3.63 -5.21
N ILE A 82 3.49 2.91 -5.86
CA ILE A 82 2.73 3.42 -7.00
C ILE A 82 1.91 4.66 -6.62
N LEU A 83 1.22 4.63 -5.47
CA LEU A 83 0.44 5.77 -4.98
C LEU A 83 1.34 7.00 -4.73
N LEU A 84 2.47 6.82 -4.06
CA LEU A 84 3.43 7.90 -3.80
C LEU A 84 3.96 8.51 -5.10
N ASP A 85 4.29 7.66 -6.08
CA ASP A 85 4.85 8.10 -7.35
C ASP A 85 3.81 8.75 -8.28
N ALA A 86 2.55 8.31 -8.23
CA ALA A 86 1.46 8.96 -8.94
C ALA A 86 1.10 10.34 -8.34
N ILE A 87 1.22 10.49 -7.02
CA ILE A 87 1.07 11.79 -6.35
C ILE A 87 2.17 12.74 -6.81
N ASP A 88 3.42 12.28 -6.83
CA ASP A 88 4.58 13.06 -7.31
C ASP A 88 4.42 13.44 -8.80
N ALA A 89 3.93 12.52 -9.62
CA ALA A 89 3.71 12.72 -11.05
C ALA A 89 2.45 13.54 -11.40
N GLY A 90 1.57 13.84 -10.42
CA GLY A 90 0.33 14.57 -10.66
C GLY A 90 -0.78 13.78 -11.37
N THR A 91 -0.67 12.45 -11.38
CA THR A 91 -1.64 11.52 -12.00
C THR A 91 -2.52 10.80 -10.98
N PHE A 92 -2.33 11.08 -9.70
CA PHE A 92 -3.19 10.58 -8.63
C PHE A 92 -4.58 11.27 -8.65
N LEU A 93 -5.62 10.47 -8.80
CA LEU A 93 -7.01 10.90 -8.63
C LEU A 93 -7.44 10.61 -7.20
N ASP A 94 -7.67 11.67 -6.43
CA ASP A 94 -8.12 11.55 -5.04
C ASP A 94 -9.63 11.24 -4.97
N GLY A 95 -9.98 9.97 -5.22
CA GLY A 95 -11.34 9.45 -5.09
C GLY A 95 -11.73 9.03 -3.67
N ARG A 96 -10.89 9.31 -2.66
CA ARG A 96 -11.09 8.78 -1.30
C ARG A 96 -12.38 9.29 -0.67
N ILE A 97 -13.07 8.41 0.07
CA ILE A 97 -14.22 8.82 0.89
C ILE A 97 -13.71 9.50 2.16
N LEU A 98 -13.65 10.84 2.12
CA LEU A 98 -13.17 11.63 3.24
C LEU A 98 -14.22 11.72 4.36
N SER A 99 -13.84 11.29 5.56
CA SER A 99 -14.64 11.46 6.77
C SER A 99 -13.80 12.14 7.86
N PRO A 100 -13.90 13.47 8.00
CA PRO A 100 -13.24 14.20 9.09
C PRO A 100 -13.63 13.65 10.47
N GLU A 101 -14.87 13.18 10.62
CA GLU A 101 -15.37 12.59 11.86
C GLU A 101 -14.69 11.24 12.17
N THR A 102 -14.50 10.38 11.17
CA THR A 102 -13.75 9.12 11.34
C THR A 102 -12.32 9.40 11.81
N ILE A 103 -11.66 10.41 11.22
CA ILE A 103 -10.31 10.82 11.63
C ILE A 103 -10.31 11.34 13.07
N ARG A 104 -11.28 12.20 13.42
CA ARG A 104 -11.43 12.75 14.78
C ARG A 104 -11.58 11.63 15.80
N ILE A 105 -12.48 10.69 15.52
CA ILE A 105 -12.75 9.52 16.35
C ILE A 105 -11.47 8.70 16.53
N LEU A 106 -10.83 8.23 15.45
CA LEU A 106 -9.64 7.38 15.55
C LEU A 106 -8.48 8.05 16.31
N LYS A 107 -8.30 9.37 16.17
CA LYS A 107 -7.30 10.12 16.94
C LYS A 107 -7.68 10.33 18.40
N ALA A 108 -8.97 10.38 18.71
CA ALA A 108 -9.48 10.49 20.08
C ALA A 108 -9.51 9.14 20.80
N TYR A 109 -9.59 8.02 20.08
CA TYR A 109 -9.45 6.66 20.62
C TYR A 109 -8.00 6.37 21.00
N ASP A 110 -7.48 7.08 22.00
CA ASP A 110 -6.28 6.68 22.73
C ASP A 110 -6.71 5.71 23.85
N ALA A 111 -6.11 4.52 23.89
CA ALA A 111 -6.36 3.54 24.95
C ALA A 111 -6.11 4.12 26.35
N ALA A 112 -5.28 5.16 26.47
CA ALA A 112 -5.05 5.90 27.71
C ALA A 112 -6.24 6.78 28.16
N THR A 113 -7.18 7.09 27.25
CA THR A 113 -8.36 7.93 27.51
C THR A 113 -9.66 7.14 27.67
N MET A 114 -9.62 5.82 27.50
CA MET A 114 -10.80 4.98 27.66
C MET A 114 -11.14 4.80 29.15
N PRO A 115 -12.42 4.95 29.55
CA PRO A 115 -12.83 4.62 30.91
C PRO A 115 -12.58 3.14 31.17
N VAL A 116 -11.98 2.80 32.32
CA VAL A 116 -11.74 1.42 32.73
C VAL A 116 -13.09 0.71 32.78
N VAL A 117 -13.30 -0.25 31.88
CA VAL A 117 -14.47 -1.12 31.93
C VAL A 117 -14.39 -1.88 33.25
N LYS A 118 -15.31 -1.61 34.18
CA LYS A 118 -15.39 -2.38 35.42
C LYS A 118 -15.58 -3.84 35.03
N ALA A 119 -14.68 -4.71 35.51
CA ALA A 119 -14.82 -6.14 35.36
C ALA A 119 -16.19 -6.56 35.95
N ALA A 120 -16.95 -7.33 35.15
CA ALA A 120 -18.19 -7.97 35.58
C ALA A 120 -17.88 -9.16 36.49
#